data_AF-A0A1Y1KIW5-F1
#
_entry.id   AF-A0A1Y1KIW5-F1
#
_cell.length_a   1.000
_cell.length_b   1.000
_cell.length_c   1.000
_cell.angle_alpha   90.00
_cell.angle_beta   90.00
_cell.angle_gamma   90.00
#
_symmetry.space_group_name_H-M   'P 1'
#
loop_
_entity.id
_entity.type
_entity.pdbx_description
1 polymer ?
#
loop_
_entity_poly.entity_id
_entity_poly.type
_entity_poly.pdbx_seq_one_letter_code
_entity_poly.pdbx_strand_id
1 'polypeptide(L)'
;GTQETDSSPEQIYQLVTGLIDEDLLYLLAINLYRLPFESRKDTQVIFSYVFRFRPASAAPKSDPIALSYVVCNRPQVLVELCRAYGYKESATPAGSVLRELLKNEAAAA
;
A
#
# COMPACT_ATOMS: atom_id res chain seq x y z
N GLY A 1 -10.47 21.91 -9.25
CA GLY A 1 -10.73 20.48 -9.47
C GLY A 1 -10.49 20.20 -10.93
N THR A 2 -9.54 19.34 -11.24
CA THR A 2 -9.39 18.79 -12.59
C THR A 2 -10.61 17.91 -12.88
N GLN A 3 -11.12 17.95 -14.11
CA GLN A 3 -12.18 17.05 -14.56
C GLN A 3 -11.73 15.61 -14.29
N GLU A 4 -12.41 14.92 -13.37
CA GLU A 4 -12.13 13.52 -13.06
C GLU A 4 -12.69 12.67 -14.19
N THR A 5 -11.83 12.29 -15.11
CA THR A 5 -12.09 11.11 -15.94
C THR A 5 -11.96 9.91 -15.01
N ASP A 6 -13.05 9.16 -14.79
CA ASP A 6 -13.00 7.91 -14.05
C ASP A 6 -11.90 7.00 -14.62
N SER A 7 -10.97 6.57 -13.76
CA SER A 7 -9.86 5.70 -14.16
C SER A 7 -10.40 4.33 -14.51
N SER A 8 -10.02 3.78 -15.67
CA SER A 8 -10.45 2.44 -16.06
C SER A 8 -9.80 1.38 -15.14
N PRO A 9 -10.45 0.21 -14.92
CA PRO A 9 -9.86 -0.87 -14.13
C PRO A 9 -8.47 -1.30 -14.63
N GLU A 10 -8.24 -1.23 -15.95
CA GLU A 10 -6.95 -1.52 -16.56
C GLU A 10 -5.90 -0.48 -16.20
N GLN A 11 -6.24 0.82 -16.21
CA GLN A 11 -5.31 1.87 -15.78
C GLN A 11 -4.89 1.70 -14.31
N ILE A 12 -5.84 1.32 -13.44
CA ILE A 12 -5.54 1.05 -12.04
C ILE A 12 -4.65 -0.20 -11.91
N TYR A 13 -4.93 -1.25 -12.67
CA TYR A 13 -4.10 -2.45 -12.69
C TYR A 13 -2.65 -2.12 -13.08
N GLN A 14 -2.46 -1.41 -14.20
CA GLN A 14 -1.13 -1.00 -14.68
C GLN A 14 -0.40 -0.09 -13.68
N LEU A 15 -1.13 0.79 -12.99
CA LEU A 15 -0.56 1.61 -11.92
C LEU A 15 -0.07 0.73 -10.76
N VAL A 16 -0.91 -0.18 -10.26
CA VAL A 16 -0.55 -1.04 -9.12
C VAL A 16 0.63 -1.95 -9.47
N THR A 17 0.66 -2.52 -10.67
CA THR A 17 1.82 -3.31 -11.13
C THR A 17 3.07 -2.45 -11.27
N GLY A 18 2.96 -1.24 -11.84
CA GLY A 18 4.09 -0.31 -11.93
C GLY A 18 4.63 0.09 -10.55
N LEU A 19 3.77 0.28 -9.54
CA LEU A 19 4.20 0.55 -8.16
C LEU A 19 4.99 -0.60 -7.55
N ILE A 20 4.67 -1.84 -7.92
CA ILE A 20 5.36 -3.05 -7.48
C ILE A 20 6.70 -3.17 -8.21
N ASP A 21 6.69 -3.04 -9.53
CA ASP A 21 7.87 -3.19 -10.39
C ASP A 21 8.96 -2.16 -10.07
N GLU A 22 8.56 -0.92 -9.76
CA GLU A 22 9.47 0.16 -9.36
C GLU A 22 9.84 0.13 -7.86
N ASP A 23 9.39 -0.89 -7.12
CA ASP A 23 9.59 -1.05 -5.68
C ASP A 23 9.15 0.17 -4.84
N LEU A 24 8.17 0.94 -5.36
CA LEU A 24 7.78 2.23 -4.78
C LEU A 24 7.20 2.05 -3.37
N LEU A 25 6.49 0.94 -3.11
CA LEU A 25 5.97 0.65 -1.77
C LEU A 25 7.08 0.56 -0.72
N TYR A 26 8.22 -0.02 -1.08
CA TYR A 26 9.38 -0.07 -0.19
C TYR A 26 10.02 1.30 -0.02
N LEU A 27 10.21 2.05 -1.11
CA LEU A 27 10.77 3.41 -1.07
C LEU A 27 9.92 4.36 -0.22
N LEU A 28 8.60 4.26 -0.30
CA LEU A 28 7.65 5.01 0.52
C LEU A 28 7.75 4.61 1.99
N ALA A 29 7.88 3.31 2.30
CA ALA A 29 8.03 2.83 3.67
C ALA A 29 9.33 3.36 4.33
N ILE A 30 10.49 3.22 3.68
CA ILE A 30 11.77 3.66 4.25
C ILE A 30 11.88 5.19 4.37
N ASN A 31 11.17 5.94 3.52
CA ASN A 31 11.21 7.39 3.53
C ASN A 31 10.00 8.03 4.21
N LEU A 32 9.09 7.26 4.81
CA LEU A 32 7.82 7.77 5.34
C LEU A 32 8.03 8.95 6.30
N TYR A 33 9.03 8.88 7.17
CA TYR A 33 9.37 9.95 8.13
C TYR A 33 9.97 11.20 7.50
N ARG A 34 10.53 11.09 6.30
CA ARG A 34 11.13 12.22 5.57
C ARG A 34 10.10 12.98 4.73
N LEU A 35 8.94 12.38 4.46
CA LEU A 35 7.86 13.02 3.72
C LEU A 35 7.23 14.15 4.55
N PRO A 36 6.76 15.24 3.93
CA PRO A 36 5.96 16.25 4.62
C PRO A 36 4.62 15.67 5.10
N PHE A 37 3.97 16.38 6.02
CA PHE A 37 2.75 15.88 6.69
C PHE A 37 1.65 15.42 5.73
N GLU A 38 1.34 16.21 4.70
CA GLU A 38 0.29 15.85 3.75
C GLU A 38 0.69 14.63 2.91
N SER A 39 1.93 14.59 2.41
CA SER A 39 2.43 13.43 1.65
C SER A 39 2.48 12.13 2.46
N ARG A 40 2.61 12.19 3.80
CA ARG A 40 2.45 10.99 4.65
C ARG A 40 1.02 10.47 4.66
N LYS A 41 0.02 11.36 4.65
CA LYS A 41 -1.39 10.96 4.50
C LYS A 41 -1.65 10.38 3.13
N ASP A 42 -1.14 11.03 2.08
CA ASP A 42 -1.28 10.52 0.70
C ASP A 42 -0.67 9.13 0.58
N THR A 43 0.52 8.92 1.17
CA THR A 43 1.18 7.61 1.23
C THR A 43 0.31 6.56 1.92
N GLN A 44 -0.30 6.91 3.07
CA GLN A 44 -1.25 6.03 3.75
C GLN A 44 -2.43 5.67 2.85
N VAL A 45 -2.97 6.65 2.11
CA VAL A 45 -4.08 6.43 1.17
C VAL A 45 -3.65 5.51 0.03
N ILE A 46 -2.46 5.71 -0.55
CA ILE A 46 -1.89 4.83 -1.60
C ILE A 46 -1.83 3.39 -1.08
N PHE A 47 -1.18 3.15 0.07
CA PHE A 47 -1.10 1.81 0.67
C PHE A 47 -2.49 1.18 0.90
N SER A 48 -3.41 1.96 1.45
CA SER A 48 -4.79 1.56 1.73
C SER A 48 -5.56 1.15 0.47
N TYR A 49 -5.30 1.80 -0.67
CA TYR A 49 -5.90 1.43 -1.96
C TYR A 49 -5.24 0.20 -2.56
N VAL A 50 -3.91 0.18 -2.67
CA VAL A 50 -3.19 -0.93 -3.34
C VAL A 50 -3.37 -2.25 -2.59
N PHE A 51 -3.41 -2.22 -1.25
CA PHE A 51 -3.65 -3.42 -0.44
C PHE A 51 -5.10 -3.89 -0.42
N ARG A 52 -6.03 -3.23 -1.12
CA ARG A 52 -7.39 -3.72 -1.34
C ARG A 52 -7.67 -4.06 -2.80
N PHE A 53 -6.82 -3.58 -3.71
CA PHE A 53 -7.04 -3.72 -5.14
C PHE A 53 -6.91 -5.18 -5.59
N ARG A 54 -7.96 -5.65 -6.26
CA ARG A 54 -8.01 -6.96 -6.92
C ARG A 54 -8.34 -6.72 -8.39
N PRO A 55 -7.54 -7.23 -9.34
CA PRO A 55 -7.88 -7.13 -10.76
C PRO A 55 -9.19 -7.87 -11.04
N ALA A 56 -9.92 -7.47 -12.08
CA ALA A 56 -11.20 -8.09 -12.44
C ALA A 56 -11.07 -9.57 -12.81
N SER A 57 -9.87 -10.01 -13.23
CA SER A 57 -9.52 -11.40 -13.50
C SER A 57 -9.19 -12.22 -12.24
N ALA A 58 -9.12 -11.59 -11.07
CA ALA A 58 -8.77 -12.26 -9.82
C ALA A 58 -9.89 -13.20 -9.35
N ALA A 59 -9.52 -14.29 -8.70
CA ALA A 59 -10.49 -15.20 -8.12
C ALA A 59 -11.24 -14.50 -6.95
N PRO A 60 -12.52 -14.84 -6.67
CA PRO A 60 -13.33 -14.17 -5.66
C PRO A 60 -12.76 -14.16 -4.22
N LYS A 61 -11.75 -14.98 -3.94
CA LYS A 61 -11.09 -15.12 -2.64
C LYS A 61 -9.57 -14.94 -2.70
N SER A 62 -9.02 -14.50 -3.83
CA SER A 62 -7.59 -14.26 -3.89
C SER A 62 -7.21 -12.98 -3.16
N ASP A 63 -5.99 -12.98 -2.63
CA ASP A 63 -5.42 -11.81 -2.01
C ASP A 63 -5.23 -10.66 -3.03
N PRO A 64 -5.29 -9.41 -2.56
CA PRO A 64 -4.85 -8.25 -3.34
C PRO A 64 -3.42 -8.45 -3.85
N ILE A 65 -3.16 -8.06 -5.10
CA ILE A 65 -1.88 -8.32 -5.76
C ILE A 65 -0.69 -7.71 -5.00
N ALA A 66 -0.83 -6.47 -4.52
CA ALA A 66 0.21 -5.80 -3.75
C ALA A 66 0.41 -6.42 -2.36
N LEU A 67 -0.65 -6.95 -1.74
CA LEU A 67 -0.55 -7.67 -0.47
C LEU A 67 0.28 -8.95 -0.67
N SER A 68 -0.08 -9.77 -1.65
CA SER A 68 0.64 -11.00 -1.96
C SER A 68 2.12 -10.72 -2.27
N TYR A 69 2.43 -9.67 -3.05
CA TYR A 69 3.81 -9.27 -3.32
C TYR A 69 4.56 -8.88 -2.05
N VAL A 70 3.98 -8.03 -1.20
CA VAL A 70 4.65 -7.57 0.03
C VAL A 70 4.91 -8.73 0.99
N VAL A 71 3.97 -9.66 1.14
CA VAL A 71 4.13 -10.81 2.06
C VAL A 71 5.15 -11.82 1.50
N CYS A 72 5.05 -12.18 0.22
CA CYS A 72 5.83 -13.27 -0.36
C CYS A 72 7.19 -12.84 -0.92
N ASN A 73 7.31 -11.61 -1.41
CA ASN A 73 8.47 -11.16 -2.19
C ASN A 73 9.20 -9.96 -1.56
N ARG A 74 8.49 -9.07 -0.86
CA ARG A 74 9.07 -7.83 -0.28
C ARG A 74 8.68 -7.59 1.19
N PRO A 75 8.92 -8.54 2.10
CA PRO A 75 8.53 -8.40 3.51
C PRO A 75 9.23 -7.23 4.23
N GLN A 76 10.33 -6.72 3.66
CA GLN A 76 11.02 -5.53 4.16
C GLN A 76 10.09 -4.31 4.22
N VAL A 77 9.08 -4.18 3.36
CA VAL A 77 8.07 -3.11 3.45
C VAL A 77 7.42 -3.11 4.84
N LEU A 78 7.05 -4.29 5.34
CA LEU A 78 6.42 -4.44 6.66
C LEU A 78 7.39 -4.10 7.79
N VAL A 79 8.64 -4.55 7.67
CA VAL A 79 9.70 -4.25 8.65
C VAL A 79 9.93 -2.74 8.76
N GLU A 80 9.98 -2.04 7.64
CA GLU A 80 10.23 -0.60 7.61
C GLU A 80 9.03 0.22 8.10
N LEU A 81 7.80 -0.23 7.83
CA LEU A 81 6.59 0.34 8.44
C LEU A 81 6.60 0.15 9.97
N CYS A 82 7.06 -1.00 10.49
CA CYS A 82 7.25 -1.19 11.93
C CYS A 82 8.33 -0.26 12.49
N ARG A 83 9.46 -0.10 11.79
CA ARG A 83 10.54 0.82 12.19
C ARG A 83 10.10 2.28 12.19
N ALA A 84 9.15 2.65 11.33
CA ALA A 84 8.61 4.01 11.28
C ALA A 84 7.96 4.47 12.59
N TYR A 85 7.59 3.55 13.50
CA TYR A 85 7.16 3.89 14.87
C TYR A 85 8.24 4.59 15.70
N GLY A 86 9.52 4.45 15.34
CA GLY A 86 10.62 5.21 15.93
C GLY A 86 10.53 6.71 15.67
N TYR A 87 9.74 7.14 14.68
CA TYR A 87 9.52 8.54 14.33
C TYR A 87 8.08 8.96 14.68
N LYS A 88 7.94 9.89 15.63
CA LYS A 88 6.63 10.29 16.18
C LYS A 88 5.66 10.75 15.09
N GLU A 89 6.15 11.45 14.09
CA GLU A 89 5.41 11.98 12.95
C GLU A 89 4.92 10.91 11.96
N SER A 90 5.47 9.69 12.03
CA SER A 90 5.15 8.57 11.14
C SER A 90 4.45 7.40 11.82
N ALA A 91 4.44 7.35 13.15
CA ALA A 91 3.82 6.26 13.90
C ALA A 91 2.33 6.06 13.54
N THR A 92 1.55 7.14 13.45
CA THR A 92 0.12 7.08 13.10
C THR A 92 -0.14 6.59 11.65
N PRO A 93 0.48 7.17 10.60
CA PRO A 93 0.28 6.68 9.24
C PRO A 93 0.79 5.25 9.07
N ALA A 94 1.97 4.91 9.61
CA ALA A 94 2.51 3.55 9.55
C ALA A 94 1.57 2.53 10.22
N GLY A 95 1.06 2.85 11.41
CA GLY A 95 0.12 2.00 12.13
C GLY A 95 -1.21 1.81 11.41
N SER A 96 -1.67 2.84 10.70
CA SER A 96 -2.90 2.75 9.90
C SER A 96 -2.72 1.78 8.73
N VAL A 97 -1.57 1.82 8.06
CA VAL A 97 -1.23 0.88 6.98
C VAL A 97 -1.10 -0.55 7.51
N LEU A 98 -0.35 -0.77 8.59
CA LEU A 98 -0.17 -2.10 9.19
C LEU A 98 -1.49 -2.70 9.68
N ARG A 99 -2.37 -1.89 10.28
CA ARG A 99 -3.70 -2.35 10.69
C ARG A 99 -4.55 -2.80 9.50
N GLU A 100 -4.44 -2.13 8.36
CA GLU A 100 -5.17 -2.52 7.15
C GLU A 100 -4.71 -3.86 6.59
N LEU A 101 -3.40 -4.10 6.61
CA LEU A 101 -2.82 -5.38 6.23
C LEU A 101 -3.35 -6.52 7.10
N LEU A 102 -3.36 -6.33 8.42
CA LEU A 102 -3.87 -7.33 9.38
C LEU A 102 -5.35 -7.67 9.17
N LYS A 103 -6.17 -6.71 8.70
CA LYS A 103 -7.58 -6.99 8.38
C LYS A 103 -7.73 -7.90 7.17
N ASN A 104 -6.88 -7.75 6.16
CA ASN A 104 -6.92 -8.60 4.97
C ASN A 104 -6.48 -10.02 5.32
N GLU A 105 -5.42 -10.18 6.11
CA GLU A 105 -5.00 -11.49 6.64
C GLU A 105 -6.12 -12.17 7.45
N ALA A 106 -6.75 -11.43 8.37
CA ALA A 106 -7.85 -11.95 9.17
C ALA A 106 -9.12 -12.28 8.36
N ALA A 107 -9.30 -11.66 7.18
CA ALA A 107 -10.39 -11.98 6.27
C ALA A 107 -10.06 -13.15 5.32
N ALA A 108 -8.78 -13.50 5.19
CA ALA A 108 -8.29 -14.59 4.35
C ALA A 108 -8.16 -15.94 5.11
N ALA A 109 -8.02 -15.89 6.44
CA ALA A 109 -7.97 -17.05 7.35
C ALA A 109 -9.36 -17.60 7.72
#